data_AF-A0A640W4J6-F1
#
_entry.id   AF-A0A640W4J6-F1
#
_cell.length_a   1.000
_cell.length_b   1.000
_cell.length_c   1.000
_cell.angle_alpha   90.00
_cell.angle_beta   90.00
_cell.angle_gamma   90.00
#
_symmetry.space_group_name_H-M   'P 1'
#
loop_
_entity.id
_entity.type
_entity.pdbx_description
1 polymer ?
#
loop_
_entity_poly.entity_id
_entity_poly.type
_entity_poly.pdbx_seq_one_letter_code
_entity_poly.pdbx_strand_id
1 'polypeptide(L)'
;MEAIGEVISSTTSSFTFSVLKEVKKFDYVCVEHNGLALAQVREVRQQKNGIFGEAEIVGYMNRKYMSRSPFKIGSTVWQASYDAIRKILGIEEKGIYVGLLKDTNMKIFLSPEILYKHICILAKSGSGKSYTMAVIIEEMIKNKIPVVIIDPHGEYVSLRHPNLEKNEMKYMPKFGIKPKSYLKNVSEFSPLCAKNRDAIPIFLDEINLSFQDLLNLVPKATPLQRGILYEAFKKAKERRVYLLRDIIELIKEAKSNAKWNLLPQLEQIYSTQIFSPNFTPLNEIVKKGKCSIINLRGSPPYIQEILVSQLLNKLFNERRNENIPPLLIVIEEAHRFCPERGEGKSMAGNIIKMIATEGRKFGIGLAVVTQRPARVDKNVISQCNTHIILKTTNPNDVKAIVSGVEGLNNAAIDEIQRLPVGTAIVSGLPLAAPIFVEIRTRETLHGGK
;
A
#
# COMPACT_ATOMS: atom_id res chain seq x y z
N MET A 1 33.97 -16.99 -0.15
CA MET A 1 33.72 -15.60 -0.61
C MET A 1 34.89 -15.19 -1.48
N GLU A 2 34.72 -14.27 -2.41
CA GLU A 2 35.80 -13.78 -3.27
C GLU A 2 36.35 -12.46 -2.71
N ALA A 3 37.67 -12.32 -2.55
CA ALA A 3 38.28 -11.07 -2.13
C ALA A 3 38.24 -10.06 -3.28
N ILE A 4 37.76 -8.85 -2.98
CA ILE A 4 37.51 -7.77 -3.97
C ILE A 4 38.23 -6.46 -3.62
N GLY A 5 38.85 -6.37 -2.44
CA GLY A 5 39.54 -5.15 -2.01
C GLY A 5 40.09 -5.19 -0.59
N GLU A 6 40.66 -4.06 -0.15
CA GLU A 6 41.19 -3.89 1.21
C GLU A 6 40.79 -2.53 1.79
N VAL A 7 40.42 -2.51 3.09
CA VAL A 7 40.04 -1.28 3.79
C VAL A 7 41.24 -0.34 3.91
N ILE A 8 41.10 0.90 3.42
CA ILE A 8 42.14 1.93 3.48
C ILE A 8 41.85 3.00 4.54
N SER A 9 40.58 3.26 4.81
CA SER A 9 40.12 4.17 5.86
C SER A 9 38.75 3.73 6.33
N SER A 10 38.41 4.02 7.58
CA SER A 10 37.16 3.54 8.16
C SER A 10 36.65 4.46 9.26
N THR A 11 35.34 4.40 9.46
CA THR A 11 34.62 4.90 10.63
C THR A 11 33.90 3.72 11.28
N THR A 12 33.05 3.98 12.28
CA THR A 12 32.21 2.95 12.91
C THR A 12 31.07 2.46 12.01
N SER A 13 30.66 3.26 11.02
CA SER A 13 29.48 2.99 10.17
C SER A 13 29.79 2.96 8.67
N SER A 14 31.01 3.24 8.26
CA SER A 14 31.42 3.23 6.85
C SER A 14 32.91 2.94 6.70
N PHE A 15 33.32 2.55 5.50
CA PHE A 15 34.73 2.44 5.15
C PHE A 15 34.97 2.76 3.68
N THR A 16 36.19 3.19 3.38
CA THR A 16 36.71 3.26 2.01
C THR A 16 37.67 2.10 1.81
N PHE A 17 37.60 1.46 0.65
CA PHE A 17 38.47 0.34 0.30
C PHE A 17 39.06 0.49 -1.10
N SER A 18 40.27 -0.02 -1.30
CA SER A 18 40.86 -0.18 -2.63
C SER A 18 40.14 -1.30 -3.37
N VAL A 19 39.77 -1.05 -4.62
CA VAL A 19 38.99 -2.00 -5.43
C VAL A 19 39.96 -2.78 -6.32
N LEU A 20 40.03 -4.10 -6.11
CA LEU A 20 40.91 -5.01 -6.84
C LEU A 20 40.18 -5.74 -7.99
N LYS A 21 38.85 -5.79 -7.94
CA LYS A 21 37.97 -6.44 -8.93
C LYS A 21 36.77 -5.55 -9.26
N GLU A 22 36.01 -5.85 -10.31
CA GLU A 22 34.85 -5.05 -10.69
C GLU A 22 33.84 -4.96 -9.53
N VAL A 23 33.52 -3.73 -9.12
CA VAL A 23 32.52 -3.41 -8.09
C VAL A 23 31.66 -2.26 -8.62
N LYS A 24 30.35 -2.37 -8.42
CA LYS A 24 29.37 -1.37 -8.81
C LYS A 24 28.75 -0.70 -7.60
N LYS A 25 28.21 0.49 -7.83
CA LYS A 25 27.34 1.15 -6.88
C LYS A 25 26.14 0.25 -6.56
N PHE A 26 25.82 0.14 -5.28
CA PHE A 26 24.81 -0.73 -4.66
C PHE A 26 25.16 -2.21 -4.52
N ASP A 27 26.35 -2.64 -4.94
CA ASP A 27 26.82 -3.98 -4.62
C ASP A 27 26.94 -4.17 -3.10
N TYR A 28 26.71 -5.41 -2.66
CA TYR A 28 26.89 -5.79 -1.27
C TYR A 28 28.26 -6.43 -1.07
N VAL A 29 28.95 -5.97 -0.05
CA VAL A 29 30.28 -6.44 0.33
C VAL A 29 30.32 -6.81 1.80
N CYS A 30 31.25 -7.67 2.18
CA CYS A 30 31.44 -8.10 3.56
C CYS A 30 32.85 -7.78 4.04
N VAL A 31 32.96 -7.42 5.30
CA VAL A 31 34.24 -7.25 6.00
C VAL A 31 34.15 -7.93 7.37
N GLU A 32 35.24 -8.58 7.77
CA GLU A 32 35.32 -9.21 9.09
C GLU A 32 35.63 -8.16 10.16
N HIS A 33 34.73 -8.03 11.13
CA HIS A 33 34.84 -7.09 12.24
C HIS A 33 33.92 -7.51 13.39
N ASN A 34 34.48 -8.15 14.43
CA ASN A 34 33.71 -8.71 15.55
C ASN A 34 32.55 -9.62 15.08
N GLY A 35 32.80 -10.38 14.00
CA GLY A 35 31.81 -11.10 13.21
C GLY A 35 31.79 -10.62 11.75
N LEU A 36 30.83 -11.10 10.96
CA LEU A 36 30.68 -10.70 9.56
C LEU A 36 29.78 -9.45 9.48
N ALA A 37 30.33 -8.34 8.99
CA ALA A 37 29.59 -7.12 8.68
C ALA A 37 29.21 -7.10 7.21
N LEU A 38 27.97 -6.73 6.90
CA LEU A 38 27.49 -6.44 5.54
C LEU A 38 27.51 -4.94 5.33
N ALA A 39 28.06 -4.51 4.19
CA ALA A 39 28.06 -3.14 3.75
C ALA A 39 27.50 -3.04 2.34
N GLN A 40 26.91 -1.90 2.00
CA GLN A 40 26.49 -1.56 0.65
C GLN A 40 27.42 -0.50 0.07
N VAL A 41 27.89 -0.72 -1.14
CA VAL A 41 28.73 0.24 -1.87
C VAL A 41 27.88 1.45 -2.26
N ARG A 42 28.21 2.61 -1.72
CA ARG A 42 27.53 3.88 -1.97
C ARG A 42 28.07 4.60 -3.20
N GLU A 43 29.37 4.54 -3.41
CA GLU A 43 30.03 5.21 -4.53
C GLU A 43 31.29 4.44 -4.93
N VAL A 44 31.62 4.48 -6.21
CA VAL A 44 32.87 3.95 -6.75
C VAL A 44 33.57 5.08 -7.48
N ARG A 45 34.77 5.44 -7.02
CA ARG A 45 35.55 6.59 -7.54
C ARG A 45 36.82 6.10 -8.21
N GLN A 46 37.06 6.59 -9.42
CA GLN A 46 38.34 6.40 -10.10
C GLN A 46 39.25 7.60 -9.80
N GLN A 47 40.45 7.32 -9.32
CA GLN A 47 41.49 8.32 -9.05
C GLN A 47 42.79 7.93 -9.77
N LYS A 48 43.79 8.83 -9.79
CA LYS A 48 45.09 8.55 -10.43
C LYS A 48 45.76 7.28 -9.90
N ASN A 49 45.47 6.92 -8.66
CA ASN A 49 46.16 5.90 -7.88
C ASN A 49 45.38 4.57 -7.85
N GLY A 50 44.27 4.46 -8.58
CA GLY A 50 43.42 3.28 -8.59
C GLY A 50 41.93 3.58 -8.45
N ILE A 51 41.14 2.53 -8.24
CA ILE A 51 39.70 2.59 -8.02
C ILE A 51 39.44 2.39 -6.53
N PHE A 52 38.54 3.20 -5.97
CA PHE A 52 38.17 3.17 -4.56
C PHE A 52 36.66 3.08 -4.41
N GLY A 53 36.22 2.21 -3.50
CA GLY A 53 34.81 2.08 -3.13
C GLY A 53 34.54 2.70 -1.77
N GLU A 54 33.43 3.43 -1.64
CA GLU A 54 32.90 3.89 -0.36
C GLU A 54 31.72 2.98 0.00
N ALA A 55 31.79 2.32 1.16
CA ALA A 55 30.75 1.40 1.61
C ALA A 55 30.19 1.82 2.98
N GLU A 56 28.88 1.72 3.12
CA GLU A 56 28.15 2.01 4.37
C GLU A 56 27.65 0.70 4.99
N ILE A 57 27.81 0.55 6.30
CA ILE A 57 27.40 -0.64 7.01
C ILE A 57 25.88 -0.74 7.06
N VAL A 58 25.39 -1.87 6.60
CA VAL A 58 23.97 -2.23 6.61
C VAL A 58 23.61 -2.99 7.87
N GLY A 59 24.50 -3.89 8.32
CA GLY A 59 24.26 -4.67 9.52
C GLY A 59 25.31 -5.74 9.75
N TYR A 60 25.11 -6.53 10.80
CA TYR A 60 26.02 -7.59 11.22
C TYR A 60 25.28 -8.93 11.30
N MET A 61 25.98 -10.03 11.01
CA MET A 61 25.42 -11.38 11.14
C MET A 61 24.96 -11.67 12.57
N ASN A 62 25.68 -11.15 13.56
CA ASN A 62 25.25 -11.20 14.95
C ASN A 62 24.59 -9.87 15.35
N ARG A 63 23.25 -9.84 15.36
CA ARG A 63 22.43 -8.64 15.63
C ARG A 63 22.67 -7.99 17.00
N LYS A 64 23.35 -8.67 17.94
CA LYS A 64 23.73 -8.11 19.25
C LYS A 64 24.93 -7.16 19.18
N TYR A 65 25.65 -7.14 18.06
CA TYR A 65 26.84 -6.31 17.89
C TYR A 65 26.52 -5.10 17.01
N MET A 66 26.55 -3.93 17.64
CA MET A 66 26.73 -2.67 16.95
C MET A 66 28.16 -2.24 17.20
N SER A 67 28.99 -2.18 16.14
CA SER A 67 30.39 -1.84 16.34
C SER A 67 30.54 -0.41 16.87
N ARG A 68 31.33 -0.28 17.94
CA ARG A 68 31.71 1.01 18.53
C ARG A 68 33.14 1.42 18.13
N SER A 69 33.80 0.62 17.31
CA SER A 69 35.17 0.84 16.85
C SER A 69 35.25 0.86 15.33
N PRO A 70 36.13 1.66 14.73
CA PRO A 70 36.37 1.60 13.29
C PRO A 70 36.90 0.24 12.82
N PHE A 71 36.76 -0.05 11.52
CA PHE A 71 37.31 -1.24 10.88
C PHE A 71 38.85 -1.16 10.83
N LYS A 72 39.53 -2.30 11.00
CA LYS A 72 41.00 -2.34 10.92
C LYS A 72 41.45 -2.03 9.49
N ILE A 73 42.40 -1.11 9.35
CA ILE A 73 43.02 -0.80 8.05
C ILE A 73 43.78 -2.04 7.56
N GLY A 74 43.68 -2.33 6.27
CA GLY A 74 44.20 -3.55 5.64
C GLY A 74 43.27 -4.77 5.76
N SER A 75 42.11 -4.65 6.41
CA SER A 75 41.13 -5.74 6.42
C SER A 75 40.65 -6.05 5.00
N THR A 76 40.61 -7.33 4.65
CA THR A 76 40.10 -7.81 3.36
C THR A 76 38.60 -7.55 3.24
N VAL A 77 38.20 -6.98 2.10
CA VAL A 77 36.82 -6.80 1.68
C VAL A 77 36.44 -7.91 0.71
N TRP A 78 35.32 -8.57 1.00
CA TRP A 78 34.83 -9.72 0.28
C TRP A 78 33.53 -9.40 -0.45
N GLN A 79 33.28 -10.03 -1.59
CA GLN A 79 31.95 -10.01 -2.19
C GLN A 79 30.96 -10.74 -1.27
N ALA A 80 29.80 -10.12 -0.99
CA ALA A 80 28.80 -10.72 -0.12
C ALA A 80 28.11 -11.92 -0.80
N SER A 81 27.99 -13.05 -0.08
CA SER A 81 27.19 -14.18 -0.55
C SER A 81 25.69 -13.89 -0.40
N TYR A 82 24.85 -14.53 -1.22
CA TYR A 82 23.39 -14.41 -1.10
C TYR A 82 22.88 -14.81 0.29
N ASP A 83 23.50 -15.80 0.93
CA ASP A 83 23.18 -16.20 2.30
C ASP A 83 23.47 -15.10 3.32
N ALA A 84 24.61 -14.41 3.18
CA ALA A 84 24.97 -13.30 4.06
C ALA A 84 24.02 -12.12 3.87
N ILE A 85 23.76 -11.74 2.61
CA ILE A 85 22.80 -10.70 2.24
C ILE A 85 21.43 -11.02 2.84
N ARG A 86 20.91 -12.23 2.62
CA ARG A 86 19.59 -12.66 3.10
C ARG A 86 19.49 -12.58 4.62
N LYS A 87 20.41 -13.19 5.36
CA LYS A 87 20.37 -13.28 6.82
C LYS A 87 20.51 -11.91 7.49
N ILE A 88 21.44 -11.10 7.01
CA ILE A 88 21.73 -9.79 7.61
C ILE A 88 20.64 -8.79 7.27
N LEU A 89 20.18 -8.74 6.01
CA LEU A 89 19.06 -7.88 5.63
C LEU A 89 17.71 -8.36 6.17
N GLY A 90 17.59 -9.61 6.63
CA GLY A 90 16.30 -10.15 7.08
C GLY A 90 15.34 -10.43 5.92
N ILE A 91 15.86 -10.81 4.75
CA ILE A 91 15.03 -11.15 3.59
C ILE A 91 14.45 -12.55 3.79
N GLU A 92 13.13 -12.68 3.61
CA GLU A 92 12.42 -13.94 3.74
C GLU A 92 12.70 -14.89 2.57
N GLU A 93 12.65 -16.20 2.83
CA GLU A 93 12.83 -17.23 1.79
C GLU A 93 11.56 -17.54 1.00
N LYS A 94 10.41 -17.20 1.57
CA LYS A 94 9.07 -17.46 1.03
C LYS A 94 8.12 -16.35 1.43
N GLY A 95 7.06 -16.18 0.65
CA GLY A 95 6.01 -15.21 0.93
C GLY A 95 5.49 -14.56 -0.34
N ILE A 96 5.28 -13.26 -0.29
CA ILE A 96 4.79 -12.45 -1.41
C ILE A 96 5.99 -12.13 -2.32
N TYR A 97 6.09 -12.82 -3.46
CA TYR A 97 7.19 -12.62 -4.41
C TYR A 97 7.02 -11.31 -5.19
N VAL A 98 7.91 -10.34 -4.94
CA VAL A 98 7.83 -8.99 -5.53
C VAL A 98 8.78 -8.81 -6.71
N GLY A 99 9.92 -9.48 -6.72
CA GLY A 99 10.95 -9.20 -7.70
C GLY A 99 12.32 -9.78 -7.36
N LEU A 100 13.35 -9.23 -8.00
CA LEU A 100 14.74 -9.60 -7.74
C LEU A 100 15.45 -8.45 -7.04
N LEU A 101 16.39 -8.76 -6.15
CA LEU A 101 17.33 -7.78 -5.64
C LEU A 101 18.11 -7.26 -6.85
N LYS A 102 18.12 -5.94 -7.02
CA LYS A 102 18.63 -5.27 -8.22
C LYS A 102 20.03 -5.77 -8.58
N ASP A 103 20.26 -6.01 -9.87
CA ASP A 103 21.53 -6.49 -10.43
C ASP A 103 21.96 -7.89 -9.93
N THR A 104 21.04 -8.66 -9.34
CA THR A 104 21.27 -10.04 -8.91
C THR A 104 20.13 -10.98 -9.34
N ASN A 105 20.32 -12.29 -9.16
CA ASN A 105 19.26 -13.30 -9.33
C ASN A 105 18.56 -13.67 -8.01
N MET A 106 18.81 -12.92 -6.93
CA MET A 106 18.24 -13.20 -5.62
C MET A 106 16.78 -12.73 -5.56
N LYS A 107 15.85 -13.68 -5.35
CA LYS A 107 14.42 -13.38 -5.19
C LYS A 107 14.15 -12.65 -3.89
N ILE A 108 13.30 -11.62 -3.98
CA ILE A 108 12.82 -10.85 -2.85
C ILE A 108 11.37 -11.22 -2.56
N PHE A 109 11.15 -11.71 -1.34
CA PHE A 109 9.84 -12.01 -0.81
C PHE A 109 9.52 -11.04 0.32
N LEU A 110 8.33 -10.44 0.28
CA LEU A 110 7.77 -9.76 1.44
C LEU A 110 7.09 -10.79 2.33
N SER A 111 7.22 -10.63 3.64
CA SER A 111 6.57 -11.50 4.62
C SER A 111 5.05 -11.49 4.41
N PRO A 112 4.35 -12.63 4.45
CA PRO A 112 2.88 -12.66 4.48
C PRO A 112 2.28 -11.86 5.64
N GLU A 113 3.05 -11.62 6.70
CA GLU A 113 2.67 -10.72 7.80
C GLU A 113 2.44 -9.27 7.37
N ILE A 114 2.78 -8.92 6.12
CA ILE A 114 2.47 -7.63 5.52
C ILE A 114 0.97 -7.30 5.58
N LEU A 115 0.11 -8.33 5.62
CA LEU A 115 -1.32 -8.19 5.91
C LEU A 115 -1.57 -7.48 7.25
N TYR A 116 -0.69 -7.62 8.22
CA TYR A 116 -0.81 -7.04 9.56
C TYR A 116 0.08 -5.81 9.75
N LYS A 117 0.85 -5.39 8.75
CA LYS A 117 1.87 -4.34 8.90
C LYS A 117 1.66 -3.15 7.97
N HIS A 118 0.61 -3.18 7.15
CA HIS A 118 0.24 -2.15 6.19
C HIS A 118 1.35 -1.88 5.13
N ILE A 119 0.93 -1.45 3.93
CA ILE A 119 1.80 -1.23 2.77
C ILE A 119 1.59 0.20 2.29
N CYS A 120 2.66 0.87 1.90
CA CYS A 120 2.59 2.12 1.17
C CYS A 120 3.33 2.00 -0.16
N ILE A 121 2.66 2.30 -1.27
CA ILE A 121 3.29 2.37 -2.61
C ILE A 121 3.28 3.82 -3.08
N LEU A 122 4.47 4.38 -3.20
CA LEU A 122 4.70 5.82 -3.44
C LEU A 122 5.45 6.00 -4.75
N ALA A 123 4.87 6.69 -5.74
CA ALA A 123 5.56 7.00 -7.00
C ALA A 123 4.90 8.07 -7.86
N LYS A 124 5.66 8.79 -8.70
CA LYS A 124 5.05 9.66 -9.71
C LYS A 124 4.17 8.87 -10.71
N SER A 125 3.34 9.58 -11.47
CA SER A 125 2.56 8.98 -12.56
C SER A 125 3.45 8.23 -13.57
N GLY A 126 2.97 7.10 -14.09
CA GLY A 126 3.68 6.26 -15.05
C GLY A 126 4.90 5.49 -14.51
N SER A 127 5.14 5.50 -13.19
CA SER A 127 6.31 4.80 -12.60
C SER A 127 6.03 3.35 -12.19
N GLY A 128 4.81 2.85 -12.41
CA GLY A 128 4.44 1.47 -12.12
C GLY A 128 3.81 1.22 -10.74
N LYS A 129 3.06 2.18 -10.17
CA LYS A 129 2.34 2.00 -8.89
C LYS A 129 1.34 0.86 -8.92
N SER A 130 0.32 0.97 -9.78
CA SER A 130 -0.73 -0.04 -9.94
C SER A 130 -0.17 -1.35 -10.49
N TYR A 131 0.92 -1.28 -11.27
CA TYR A 131 1.66 -2.45 -11.73
C TYR A 131 2.25 -3.23 -10.55
N THR A 132 2.97 -2.56 -9.67
CA THR A 132 3.56 -3.14 -8.45
C THR A 132 2.49 -3.65 -7.49
N MET A 133 1.39 -2.91 -7.32
CA MET A 133 0.28 -3.37 -6.50
C MET A 133 -0.37 -4.62 -7.10
N ALA A 134 -0.55 -4.68 -8.43
CA ALA A 134 -1.06 -5.87 -9.10
C ALA A 134 -0.15 -7.09 -8.92
N VAL A 135 1.17 -6.92 -8.97
CA VAL A 135 2.15 -7.97 -8.63
C VAL A 135 1.90 -8.52 -7.21
N ILE A 136 1.68 -7.64 -6.23
CA ILE A 136 1.36 -8.06 -4.86
C ILE A 136 0.00 -8.77 -4.80
N ILE A 137 -1.02 -8.26 -5.50
CA ILE A 137 -2.36 -8.86 -5.53
C ILE A 137 -2.36 -10.27 -6.13
N GLU A 138 -1.59 -10.52 -7.20
CA GLU A 138 -1.40 -11.85 -7.77
C GLU A 138 -0.90 -12.84 -6.70
N GLU A 139 0.10 -12.44 -5.92
CA GLU A 139 0.64 -13.24 -4.82
C GLU A 139 -0.36 -13.40 -3.66
N MET A 140 -1.13 -12.36 -3.32
CA MET A 140 -2.18 -12.46 -2.31
C MET A 140 -3.24 -13.49 -2.70
N ILE A 141 -3.66 -13.50 -3.97
CA ILE A 141 -4.61 -14.49 -4.49
C ILE A 141 -4.03 -15.90 -4.40
N LYS A 142 -2.76 -16.11 -4.80
CA LYS A 142 -2.07 -17.41 -4.69
C LYS A 142 -2.00 -17.90 -3.24
N ASN A 143 -1.75 -16.99 -2.29
CA ASN A 143 -1.71 -17.28 -0.85
C ASN A 143 -3.09 -17.33 -0.20
N LYS A 144 -4.18 -17.28 -0.98
CA LYS A 144 -5.57 -17.34 -0.54
C LYS A 144 -5.98 -16.21 0.42
N ILE A 145 -5.29 -15.08 0.38
CA ILE A 145 -5.60 -13.89 1.18
C ILE A 145 -6.68 -13.06 0.45
N PRO A 146 -7.83 -12.77 1.09
CA PRO A 146 -8.84 -11.87 0.54
C PRO A 146 -8.27 -10.46 0.29
N VAL A 147 -8.61 -9.88 -0.84
CA VAL A 147 -8.27 -8.48 -1.17
C VAL A 147 -9.51 -7.71 -1.55
N VAL A 148 -9.67 -6.51 -1.02
CA VAL A 148 -10.69 -5.53 -1.46
C VAL A 148 -9.96 -4.29 -1.96
N ILE A 149 -10.20 -3.90 -3.21
CA ILE A 149 -9.55 -2.77 -3.85
C ILE A 149 -10.56 -1.66 -4.05
N ILE A 150 -10.26 -0.47 -3.54
CA ILE A 150 -10.97 0.76 -3.88
C ILE A 150 -10.25 1.35 -5.10
N ASP A 151 -10.91 1.32 -6.27
CA ASP A 151 -10.31 1.65 -7.56
C ASP A 151 -11.08 2.82 -8.25
N PRO A 152 -10.63 4.07 -8.06
CA PRO A 152 -11.17 5.26 -8.73
C PRO A 152 -11.07 5.26 -10.25
N HIS A 153 -10.13 4.51 -10.83
CA HIS A 153 -9.74 4.61 -12.23
C HIS A 153 -10.05 3.36 -13.06
N GLY A 154 -10.30 2.22 -12.41
CA GLY A 154 -10.70 0.96 -13.05
C GLY A 154 -9.53 0.17 -13.65
N GLU A 155 -8.31 0.34 -13.12
CA GLU A 155 -7.09 -0.26 -13.69
C GLU A 155 -6.94 -1.76 -13.34
N TYR A 156 -7.53 -2.21 -12.24
CA TYR A 156 -7.30 -3.57 -11.71
C TYR A 156 -8.15 -4.66 -12.38
N VAL A 157 -9.17 -4.29 -13.18
CA VAL A 157 -10.01 -5.26 -13.92
C VAL A 157 -9.15 -6.15 -14.83
N SER A 158 -8.02 -5.62 -15.30
CA SER A 158 -7.00 -6.31 -16.08
C SER A 158 -6.44 -7.59 -15.44
N LEU A 159 -6.52 -7.74 -14.10
CA LEU A 159 -6.13 -8.96 -13.38
C LEU A 159 -6.88 -10.22 -13.87
N ARG A 160 -8.06 -10.05 -14.49
CA ARG A 160 -8.83 -11.15 -15.08
C ARG A 160 -8.17 -11.79 -16.28
N HIS A 161 -7.24 -11.11 -16.95
CA HIS A 161 -6.66 -11.56 -18.21
C HIS A 161 -5.18 -11.91 -18.06
N PRO A 162 -4.68 -12.95 -18.74
CA PRO A 162 -3.27 -13.29 -18.73
C PRO A 162 -2.45 -12.24 -19.49
N ASN A 163 -1.21 -12.04 -19.07
CA ASN A 163 -0.29 -11.15 -19.78
C ASN A 163 0.30 -11.83 -21.02
N LEU A 164 -0.15 -11.43 -22.21
CA LEU A 164 0.31 -11.97 -23.49
C LEU A 164 1.17 -10.96 -24.28
N GLU A 165 1.67 -9.91 -23.63
CA GLU A 165 2.49 -8.91 -24.30
C GLU A 165 3.89 -9.47 -24.59
N LYS A 166 4.24 -9.56 -25.87
CA LYS A 166 5.52 -10.16 -26.33
C LYS A 166 6.75 -9.57 -25.64
N ASN A 167 6.76 -8.25 -25.44
CA ASN A 167 7.87 -7.55 -24.80
C ASN A 167 8.04 -7.97 -23.34
N GLU A 168 6.95 -8.15 -22.60
CA GLU A 168 6.98 -8.55 -21.19
C GLU A 168 7.21 -10.06 -21.02
N MET A 169 6.60 -10.88 -21.88
CA MET A 169 6.76 -12.34 -21.87
C MET A 169 8.23 -12.77 -21.99
N LYS A 170 9.06 -12.03 -22.74
CA LYS A 170 10.49 -12.28 -22.86
C LYS A 170 11.23 -12.20 -21.52
N TYR A 171 10.76 -11.38 -20.58
CA TYR A 171 11.38 -11.20 -19.26
C TYR A 171 10.82 -12.14 -18.20
N MET A 172 9.64 -12.76 -18.40
CA MET A 172 9.04 -13.67 -17.41
C MET A 172 9.94 -14.83 -16.96
N PRO A 173 10.73 -15.49 -17.83
CA PRO A 173 11.66 -16.54 -17.40
C PRO A 173 12.69 -16.06 -16.36
N LYS A 174 13.14 -14.80 -16.45
CA LYS A 174 14.07 -14.19 -15.46
C LYS A 174 13.48 -14.23 -14.04
N PHE A 175 12.17 -14.03 -13.92
CA PHE A 175 11.46 -14.05 -12.65
C PHE A 175 10.90 -15.44 -12.30
N GLY A 176 10.98 -16.42 -13.22
CA GLY A 176 10.42 -17.76 -13.04
C GLY A 176 8.89 -17.77 -12.98
N ILE A 177 8.24 -16.87 -13.72
CA ILE A 177 6.78 -16.76 -13.81
C ILE A 177 6.27 -17.07 -15.23
N LYS A 178 4.95 -17.21 -15.38
CA LYS A 178 4.28 -17.43 -16.67
C LYS A 178 2.97 -16.65 -16.71
N PRO A 179 2.41 -16.36 -17.91
CA PRO A 179 1.12 -15.71 -18.02
C PRO A 179 0.02 -16.50 -17.29
N LYS A 180 -0.82 -15.79 -16.54
CA LYS A 180 -1.91 -16.41 -15.77
C LYS A 180 -3.10 -15.49 -15.66
N SER A 181 -4.29 -16.06 -15.83
CA SER A 181 -5.56 -15.38 -15.60
C SER A 181 -6.06 -15.62 -14.18
N TYR A 182 -6.61 -14.57 -13.56
CA TYR A 182 -7.35 -14.65 -12.30
C TYR A 182 -8.84 -14.36 -12.47
N LEU A 183 -9.41 -14.64 -13.65
CA LEU A 183 -10.82 -14.39 -13.97
C LEU A 183 -11.78 -14.96 -12.90
N LYS A 184 -11.55 -16.20 -12.46
CA LYS A 184 -12.37 -16.86 -11.43
C LYS A 184 -12.14 -16.29 -10.03
N ASN A 185 -11.05 -15.58 -9.80
CA ASN A 185 -10.67 -15.04 -8.49
C ASN A 185 -11.05 -13.55 -8.33
N VAL A 186 -11.27 -12.84 -9.43
CA VAL A 186 -11.46 -11.39 -9.44
C VAL A 186 -12.92 -11.04 -9.74
N SER A 187 -13.62 -10.53 -8.73
CA SER A 187 -14.95 -9.96 -8.84
C SER A 187 -14.86 -8.44 -8.96
N GLU A 188 -15.70 -7.85 -9.81
CA GLU A 188 -15.75 -6.41 -10.02
C GLU A 188 -17.12 -5.94 -9.62
N PHE A 189 -17.13 -4.99 -8.71
CA PHE A 189 -18.30 -4.36 -8.14
C PHE A 189 -18.27 -2.88 -8.51
N SER A 190 -19.41 -2.29 -8.84
CA SER A 190 -19.47 -0.85 -9.15
C SER A 190 -20.82 -0.27 -8.75
N PRO A 191 -20.87 1.00 -8.29
CA PRO A 191 -22.14 1.73 -8.25
C PRO A 191 -22.77 1.73 -9.64
N LEU A 192 -24.11 1.76 -9.71
CA LEU A 192 -24.82 1.84 -10.98
C LEU A 192 -24.35 3.06 -11.77
N CYS A 193 -23.61 2.81 -12.85
CA CYS A 193 -23.12 3.86 -13.74
C CYS A 193 -22.92 3.33 -15.15
N ALA A 194 -23.03 4.22 -16.13
CA ALA A 194 -22.95 3.85 -17.55
C ALA A 194 -21.58 3.31 -17.98
N LYS A 195 -20.51 3.59 -17.21
CA LYS A 195 -19.12 3.24 -17.57
C LYS A 195 -18.72 1.81 -17.21
N ASN A 196 -19.42 1.16 -16.28
CA ASN A 196 -19.04 -0.17 -15.77
C ASN A 196 -20.24 -1.14 -15.84
N ARG A 197 -20.83 -1.31 -17.03
CA ARG A 197 -22.07 -2.10 -17.21
C ARG A 197 -21.91 -3.59 -16.93
N ASP A 198 -20.70 -4.11 -17.12
CA ASP A 198 -20.38 -5.52 -16.89
C ASP A 198 -19.99 -5.81 -15.43
N ALA A 199 -19.89 -4.78 -14.59
CA ALA A 199 -19.61 -4.93 -13.18
C ALA A 199 -20.87 -5.32 -12.39
N ILE A 200 -20.68 -6.07 -11.31
CA ILE A 200 -21.75 -6.41 -10.38
C ILE A 200 -22.19 -5.13 -9.66
N PRO A 201 -23.48 -4.74 -9.68
CA PRO A 201 -23.94 -3.59 -8.91
C PRO A 201 -23.63 -3.77 -7.42
N ILE A 202 -22.99 -2.76 -6.81
CA ILE A 202 -22.80 -2.71 -5.35
C ILE A 202 -23.84 -1.83 -4.70
N PHE A 203 -24.50 -2.39 -3.69
CA PHE A 203 -25.47 -1.69 -2.88
C PHE A 203 -25.09 -1.76 -1.41
N LEU A 204 -25.23 -0.62 -0.73
CA LEU A 204 -25.11 -0.48 0.71
C LEU A 204 -26.45 -0.82 1.37
N ASP A 205 -26.37 -1.49 2.52
CA ASP A 205 -27.54 -1.70 3.39
C ASP A 205 -28.17 -0.38 3.79
N GLU A 206 -29.50 -0.34 3.76
CA GLU A 206 -30.33 0.74 4.28
C GLU A 206 -31.33 0.29 5.34
N ILE A 207 -31.41 -1.02 5.61
CA ILE A 207 -32.36 -1.60 6.54
C ILE A 207 -31.83 -1.37 7.95
N ASN A 208 -32.65 -0.76 8.80
CA ASN A 208 -32.37 -0.59 10.22
C ASN A 208 -31.01 0.07 10.54
N LEU A 209 -30.58 1.04 9.71
CA LEU A 209 -29.32 1.76 9.88
C LEU A 209 -29.15 2.30 11.30
N SER A 210 -28.02 1.99 11.94
CA SER A 210 -27.75 2.50 13.27
C SER A 210 -27.60 4.02 13.27
N PHE A 211 -27.76 4.65 14.44
CA PHE A 211 -27.54 6.09 14.54
C PHE A 211 -26.11 6.49 14.12
N GLN A 212 -25.11 5.63 14.38
CA GLN A 212 -23.74 5.88 13.93
C GLN A 212 -23.63 5.82 12.40
N ASP A 213 -24.32 4.88 11.74
CA ASP A 213 -24.34 4.80 10.28
C ASP A 213 -24.96 6.06 9.68
N LEU A 214 -26.07 6.54 10.24
CA LEU A 214 -26.72 7.78 9.84
C LEU A 214 -25.81 9.01 10.05
N LEU A 215 -25.09 9.10 11.18
CA LEU A 215 -24.11 10.16 11.41
C LEU A 215 -22.96 10.13 10.39
N ASN A 216 -22.54 8.94 9.96
CA ASN A 216 -21.51 8.78 8.94
C ASN A 216 -21.98 9.24 7.54
N LEU A 217 -23.30 9.28 7.28
CA LEU A 217 -23.87 9.86 6.05
C LEU A 217 -23.83 11.40 6.06
N VAL A 218 -23.92 12.02 7.24
CA VAL A 218 -23.96 13.48 7.42
C VAL A 218 -22.90 13.96 8.42
N PRO A 219 -21.60 13.74 8.15
CA PRO A 219 -20.53 13.99 9.13
C PRO A 219 -20.41 15.45 9.57
N LYS A 220 -20.91 16.38 8.74
CA LYS A 220 -20.91 17.83 9.00
C LYS A 220 -22.17 18.32 9.73
N ALA A 221 -23.06 17.43 10.15
CA ALA A 221 -24.27 17.81 10.87
C ALA A 221 -23.93 18.55 12.17
N THR A 222 -24.55 19.72 12.36
CA THR A 222 -24.44 20.52 13.60
C THR A 222 -25.08 19.79 14.79
N PRO A 223 -24.79 20.16 16.04
CA PRO A 223 -25.42 19.53 17.21
C PRO A 223 -26.96 19.53 17.13
N LEU A 224 -27.56 20.63 16.65
CA LEU A 224 -29.01 20.72 16.46
C LEU A 224 -29.51 19.76 15.37
N GLN A 225 -28.81 19.65 14.24
CA GLN A 225 -29.15 18.70 13.18
C GLN A 225 -29.01 17.25 13.64
N ARG A 226 -27.97 16.95 14.43
CA ARG A 226 -27.79 15.63 15.06
C ARG A 226 -28.94 15.30 16.01
N GLY A 227 -29.44 16.28 16.75
CA GLY A 227 -30.63 16.13 17.60
C GLY A 227 -31.89 15.77 16.79
N ILE A 228 -32.14 16.46 15.68
CA ILE A 228 -33.25 16.15 14.77
C ILE A 228 -33.12 14.75 14.18
N LEU A 229 -31.91 14.40 13.71
CA LEU A 229 -31.62 13.06 13.17
C LEU A 229 -31.85 11.98 14.22
N TYR A 230 -31.45 12.22 15.47
CA TYR A 230 -31.63 11.30 16.58
C TYR A 230 -33.11 11.10 16.93
N GLU A 231 -33.91 12.17 16.92
CA GLU A 231 -35.36 12.08 17.15
C GLU A 231 -36.02 11.25 16.05
N ALA A 232 -35.68 11.50 14.78
CA ALA A 232 -36.18 10.72 13.65
C ALA A 232 -35.75 9.25 13.74
N PHE A 233 -34.49 8.97 14.07
CA PHE A 233 -33.99 7.61 14.31
C PHE A 233 -34.75 6.90 15.44
N LYS A 234 -35.00 7.57 16.56
CA LYS A 234 -35.73 6.99 17.70
C LYS A 234 -37.15 6.58 17.30
N LYS A 235 -37.86 7.46 16.58
CA LYS A 235 -39.21 7.18 16.05
C LYS A 235 -39.18 6.03 15.03
N ALA A 236 -38.21 6.01 14.13
CA ALA A 236 -38.08 4.94 13.14
C ALA A 236 -37.83 3.58 13.80
N LYS A 237 -37.03 3.54 14.87
CA LYS A 237 -36.70 2.33 15.63
C LYS A 237 -37.89 1.71 16.37
N GLU A 238 -38.98 2.45 16.58
CA GLU A 238 -40.24 1.89 17.10
C GLU A 238 -40.88 0.91 16.10
N ARG A 239 -40.53 1.01 14.81
CA ARG A 239 -40.91 0.05 13.78
C ARG A 239 -40.00 -1.16 13.83
N ARG A 240 -40.55 -2.35 13.50
CA ARG A 240 -39.76 -3.59 13.40
C ARG A 240 -38.69 -3.53 12.29
N VAL A 241 -39.01 -2.86 11.19
CA VAL A 241 -38.14 -2.62 10.04
C VAL A 241 -38.35 -1.19 9.58
N TYR A 242 -37.27 -0.45 9.37
CA TYR A 242 -37.29 0.87 8.74
C TYR A 242 -36.15 1.02 7.74
N LEU A 243 -36.35 1.88 6.73
CA LEU A 243 -35.39 2.18 5.68
C LEU A 243 -34.86 3.61 5.81
N LEU A 244 -33.84 3.96 5.03
CA LEU A 244 -33.32 5.33 4.96
C LEU A 244 -34.41 6.34 4.55
N ARG A 245 -35.34 5.95 3.67
CA ARG A 245 -36.49 6.78 3.27
C ARG A 245 -37.39 7.12 4.47
N ASP A 246 -37.62 6.19 5.37
CA ASP A 246 -38.46 6.44 6.56
C ASP A 246 -37.84 7.49 7.48
N ILE A 247 -36.51 7.45 7.64
CA ILE A 247 -35.76 8.48 8.38
C ILE A 247 -35.93 9.85 7.72
N ILE A 248 -35.82 9.93 6.39
CA ILE A 248 -36.00 11.17 5.63
C ILE A 248 -37.40 11.75 5.85
N GLU A 249 -38.45 10.92 5.75
CA GLU A 249 -39.83 11.36 5.98
C GLU A 249 -40.05 11.84 7.43
N LEU A 250 -39.52 11.15 8.43
CA LEU A 250 -39.59 11.57 9.83
C LEU A 250 -38.86 12.90 10.09
N ILE A 251 -37.78 13.19 9.36
CA ILE A 251 -37.09 14.49 9.44
C ILE A 251 -37.94 15.60 8.80
N LYS A 252 -38.69 15.30 7.72
CA LYS A 252 -39.62 16.27 7.10
C LYS A 252 -40.69 16.74 8.08
N GLU A 253 -41.15 15.87 8.96
CA GLU A 253 -42.14 16.17 10.01
C GLU A 253 -41.57 17.00 11.18
N ALA A 254 -40.24 17.12 11.31
CA ALA A 254 -39.63 17.86 12.41
C ALA A 254 -40.06 19.34 12.41
N LYS A 255 -40.33 19.91 13.59
CA LYS A 255 -40.75 21.32 13.71
C LYS A 255 -39.61 22.32 13.49
N SER A 256 -38.36 21.90 13.72
CA SER A 256 -37.20 22.78 13.64
C SER A 256 -36.78 23.10 12.20
N ASN A 257 -36.56 24.38 11.90
CA ASN A 257 -36.07 24.84 10.59
C ASN A 257 -34.67 24.33 10.24
N ALA A 258 -33.89 23.84 11.21
CA ALA A 258 -32.57 23.24 10.94
C ALA A 258 -32.65 21.97 10.07
N LYS A 259 -33.85 21.37 9.93
CA LYS A 259 -34.11 20.24 9.01
C LYS A 259 -33.82 20.59 7.55
N TRP A 260 -34.00 21.84 7.12
CA TRP A 260 -33.85 22.24 5.72
C TRP A 260 -32.42 22.18 5.19
N ASN A 261 -31.43 22.13 6.09
CA ASN A 261 -30.03 21.89 5.73
C ASN A 261 -29.65 20.40 5.78
N LEU A 262 -30.43 19.59 6.49
CA LEU A 262 -30.21 18.14 6.66
C LEU A 262 -30.90 17.33 5.57
N LEU A 263 -32.15 17.67 5.24
CA LEU A 263 -32.97 16.99 4.24
C LEU A 263 -32.30 16.94 2.86
N PRO A 264 -31.81 18.05 2.27
CA PRO A 264 -31.18 18.00 0.95
C PRO A 264 -29.96 17.09 0.90
N GLN A 265 -29.21 16.98 2.00
CA GLN A 265 -28.06 16.08 2.08
C GLN A 265 -28.52 14.62 2.03
N LEU A 266 -29.51 14.24 2.83
CA LEU A 266 -30.02 12.86 2.85
C LEU A 266 -30.79 12.50 1.57
N GLU A 267 -31.57 13.43 1.01
CA GLU A 267 -32.26 13.24 -0.26
C GLU A 267 -31.27 13.11 -1.43
N GLN A 268 -30.20 13.90 -1.44
CA GLN A 268 -29.11 13.74 -2.40
C GLN A 268 -28.49 12.34 -2.28
N ILE A 269 -28.17 11.88 -1.06
CA ILE A 269 -27.64 10.53 -0.82
C ILE A 269 -28.62 9.46 -1.31
N TYR A 270 -29.90 9.59 -0.97
CA TYR A 270 -30.93 8.64 -1.38
C TYR A 270 -31.08 8.59 -2.91
N SER A 271 -31.01 9.73 -3.58
CA SER A 271 -31.09 9.83 -5.05
C SER A 271 -29.94 9.12 -5.79
N THR A 272 -28.83 8.82 -5.10
CA THR A 272 -27.69 8.10 -5.71
C THR A 272 -28.00 6.64 -6.01
N GLN A 273 -29.05 6.08 -5.39
CA GLN A 273 -29.45 4.68 -5.51
C GLN A 273 -28.34 3.67 -5.14
N ILE A 274 -27.34 4.09 -4.35
CA ILE A 274 -26.33 3.18 -3.80
C ILE A 274 -26.84 2.45 -2.56
N PHE A 275 -27.94 2.89 -1.96
CA PHE A 275 -28.60 2.27 -0.82
C PHE A 275 -29.76 1.40 -1.32
N SER A 276 -29.92 0.19 -0.78
CA SER A 276 -30.94 -0.76 -1.21
C SER A 276 -31.27 -1.75 -0.09
N PRO A 277 -32.52 -2.24 0.02
CA PRO A 277 -32.83 -3.32 0.94
C PRO A 277 -32.26 -4.66 0.44
N ASN A 278 -32.01 -4.76 -0.87
CA ASN A 278 -31.28 -5.86 -1.50
C ASN A 278 -29.79 -5.49 -1.59
N PHE A 279 -29.18 -5.20 -0.44
CA PHE A 279 -27.78 -4.79 -0.38
C PHE A 279 -26.82 -5.93 -0.71
N THR A 280 -25.59 -5.59 -1.10
CA THR A 280 -24.55 -6.57 -1.40
C THR A 280 -23.98 -7.14 -0.09
N PRO A 281 -24.13 -8.46 0.17
CA PRO A 281 -23.60 -9.07 1.38
C PRO A 281 -22.06 -8.99 1.45
N LEU A 282 -21.49 -8.70 2.63
CA LEU A 282 -20.03 -8.59 2.77
C LEU A 282 -19.29 -9.90 2.50
N ASN A 283 -19.94 -11.05 2.72
CA ASN A 283 -19.37 -12.35 2.38
C ASN A 283 -19.26 -12.57 0.86
N GLU A 284 -19.91 -11.77 0.02
CA GLU A 284 -19.71 -11.74 -1.44
C GLU A 284 -18.47 -10.94 -1.82
N ILE A 285 -18.19 -9.87 -1.07
CA ILE A 285 -17.06 -8.97 -1.27
C ILE A 285 -15.77 -9.57 -0.69
N VAL A 286 -15.84 -10.24 0.46
CA VAL A 286 -14.65 -10.74 1.18
C VAL A 286 -14.66 -12.27 1.20
N LYS A 287 -13.89 -12.88 0.28
CA LYS A 287 -13.75 -14.34 0.16
C LYS A 287 -12.28 -14.76 0.11
N LYS A 288 -11.94 -15.87 0.78
CA LYS A 288 -10.58 -16.44 0.75
C LYS A 288 -10.12 -16.72 -0.69
N GLY A 289 -8.94 -16.22 -1.04
CA GLY A 289 -8.35 -16.32 -2.38
C GLY A 289 -9.13 -15.59 -3.48
N LYS A 290 -9.99 -14.63 -3.12
CA LYS A 290 -10.65 -13.74 -4.06
C LYS A 290 -10.16 -12.31 -3.90
N CYS A 291 -10.22 -11.58 -4.99
CA CYS A 291 -9.98 -10.14 -5.04
C CYS A 291 -11.27 -9.47 -5.52
N SER A 292 -11.79 -8.54 -4.74
CA SER A 292 -12.97 -7.74 -5.07
C SER A 292 -12.53 -6.33 -5.40
N ILE A 293 -12.82 -5.90 -6.62
CA ILE A 293 -12.54 -4.56 -7.10
C ILE A 293 -13.81 -3.73 -6.93
N ILE A 294 -13.75 -2.68 -6.14
CA ILE A 294 -14.77 -1.64 -6.06
C ILE A 294 -14.40 -0.58 -7.09
N ASN A 295 -14.85 -0.78 -8.32
CA ASN A 295 -14.60 0.12 -9.44
C ASN A 295 -15.51 1.35 -9.33
N LEU A 296 -14.90 2.49 -9.09
CA LEU A 296 -15.55 3.78 -8.91
C LEU A 296 -15.44 4.68 -10.15
N ARG A 297 -14.88 4.17 -11.25
CA ARG A 297 -14.69 4.92 -12.48
C ARG A 297 -16.04 5.42 -13.01
N GLY A 298 -16.17 6.72 -13.18
CA GLY A 298 -17.40 7.34 -13.68
C GLY A 298 -18.41 7.73 -12.59
N SER A 299 -18.22 7.28 -11.35
CA SER A 299 -19.04 7.74 -10.22
C SER A 299 -18.61 9.14 -9.79
N PRO A 300 -19.55 10.07 -9.51
CA PRO A 300 -19.25 11.38 -8.91
C PRO A 300 -18.44 11.27 -7.61
N PRO A 301 -17.50 12.21 -7.32
CA PRO A 301 -16.64 12.13 -6.14
C PRO A 301 -17.37 11.97 -4.80
N TYR A 302 -18.53 12.61 -4.63
CA TYR A 302 -19.30 12.49 -3.40
C TYR A 302 -19.88 11.06 -3.21
N ILE A 303 -20.30 10.39 -4.29
CA ILE A 303 -20.75 8.99 -4.25
C ILE A 303 -19.59 8.07 -3.87
N GLN A 304 -18.41 8.32 -4.44
CA GLN A 304 -17.19 7.58 -4.11
C GLN A 304 -16.88 7.66 -2.61
N GLU A 305 -16.88 8.87 -2.06
CA GLU A 305 -16.63 9.13 -0.63
C GLU A 305 -17.63 8.42 0.29
N ILE A 306 -18.92 8.50 -0.01
CA ILE A 306 -19.97 7.83 0.78
C ILE A 306 -19.80 6.31 0.71
N LEU A 307 -19.67 5.76 -0.49
CA LEU A 307 -19.52 4.32 -0.68
C LEU A 307 -18.31 3.78 0.05
N VAL A 308 -17.15 4.42 -0.14
CA VAL A 308 -15.90 3.99 0.49
C VAL A 308 -15.99 4.12 2.01
N SER A 309 -16.49 5.24 2.53
CA SER A 309 -16.63 5.42 3.97
C SER A 309 -17.54 4.35 4.59
N GLN A 310 -18.72 4.11 4.02
CA GLN A 310 -19.69 3.14 4.55
C GLN A 310 -19.19 1.70 4.42
N LEU A 311 -18.62 1.34 3.28
CA LEU A 311 -18.05 0.01 3.05
C LEU A 311 -16.91 -0.27 4.02
N LEU A 312 -15.96 0.66 4.19
CA LEU A 312 -14.83 0.47 5.10
C LEU A 312 -15.27 0.38 6.56
N ASN A 313 -16.27 1.16 6.98
CA ASN A 313 -16.83 1.04 8.33
C ASN A 313 -17.43 -0.34 8.59
N LYS A 314 -18.21 -0.87 7.62
CA LYS A 314 -18.79 -2.21 7.74
C LYS A 314 -17.73 -3.31 7.72
N LEU A 315 -16.75 -3.22 6.82
CA LEU A 315 -15.62 -4.17 6.78
C LEU A 315 -14.84 -4.16 8.10
N PHE A 316 -14.59 -2.99 8.68
CA PHE A 316 -13.91 -2.86 9.96
C PHE A 316 -14.70 -3.51 11.10
N ASN A 317 -15.99 -3.19 11.21
CA ASN A 317 -16.85 -3.71 12.27
C ASN A 317 -17.07 -5.23 12.15
N GLU A 318 -17.40 -5.74 10.96
CA GLU A 318 -17.60 -7.17 10.75
C GLU A 318 -16.30 -7.95 10.97
N ARG A 319 -15.14 -7.40 10.59
CA ARG A 319 -13.88 -8.06 10.88
C ARG A 319 -13.57 -8.02 12.36
N ARG A 320 -13.81 -6.90 13.06
CA ARG A 320 -13.65 -6.80 14.53
C ARG A 320 -14.51 -7.83 15.28
N ASN A 321 -15.68 -8.16 14.74
CA ASN A 321 -16.58 -9.19 15.27
C ASN A 321 -16.27 -10.61 14.74
N GLU A 322 -15.19 -10.78 13.97
CA GLU A 322 -14.76 -12.07 13.38
C GLU A 322 -15.74 -12.72 12.39
N ASN A 323 -16.69 -11.94 11.86
CA ASN A 323 -17.70 -12.42 10.90
C ASN A 323 -17.17 -12.57 9.47
N ILE A 324 -16.05 -11.89 9.15
CA ILE A 324 -15.36 -12.00 7.86
C ILE A 324 -13.88 -12.36 8.07
N PRO A 325 -13.23 -13.04 7.10
CA PRO A 325 -11.82 -13.41 7.24
C PRO A 325 -10.89 -12.19 7.22
N PRO A 326 -9.64 -12.32 7.73
CA PRO A 326 -8.59 -11.33 7.54
C PRO A 326 -8.43 -10.95 6.06
N LEU A 327 -8.22 -9.67 5.79
CA LEU A 327 -8.24 -9.12 4.42
C LEU A 327 -7.25 -7.98 4.25
N LEU A 328 -6.78 -7.78 3.02
CA LEU A 328 -6.06 -6.58 2.62
C LEU A 328 -7.03 -5.62 1.95
N ILE A 329 -7.11 -4.40 2.47
CA ILE A 329 -7.82 -3.29 1.84
C ILE A 329 -6.81 -2.44 1.08
N VAL A 330 -6.99 -2.27 -0.22
CA VAL A 330 -6.15 -1.42 -1.08
C VAL A 330 -6.91 -0.13 -1.37
N ILE A 331 -6.30 1.01 -1.08
CA ILE A 331 -6.82 2.34 -1.42
C ILE A 331 -5.94 2.92 -2.53
N GLU A 332 -6.44 2.85 -3.76
CA GLU A 332 -5.83 3.52 -4.92
C GLU A 332 -6.18 5.01 -4.90
N GLU A 333 -5.28 5.86 -5.39
CA GLU A 333 -5.28 7.31 -5.20
C GLU A 333 -5.62 7.76 -3.77
N ALA A 334 -4.92 7.22 -2.77
CA ALA A 334 -5.27 7.42 -1.37
C ALA A 334 -5.38 8.91 -0.96
N HIS A 335 -4.68 9.82 -1.63
CA HIS A 335 -4.79 11.27 -1.39
C HIS A 335 -6.21 11.83 -1.62
N ARG A 336 -7.07 11.12 -2.35
CA ARG A 336 -8.48 11.46 -2.53
C ARG A 336 -9.31 11.15 -1.28
N PHE A 337 -9.05 10.01 -0.66
CA PHE A 337 -9.86 9.48 0.45
C PHE A 337 -9.28 9.72 1.83
N CYS A 338 -7.98 9.98 1.96
CA CYS A 338 -7.35 10.36 3.22
C CYS A 338 -6.38 11.53 3.03
N PRO A 339 -6.87 12.71 2.58
CA PRO A 339 -6.02 13.88 2.37
C PRO A 339 -5.42 14.38 3.69
N GLU A 340 -4.22 14.96 3.61
CA GLU A 340 -3.58 15.67 4.71
C GLU A 340 -4.42 16.90 5.13
N ARG A 341 -4.27 17.34 6.39
CA ARG A 341 -5.02 18.48 6.91
C ARG A 341 -4.79 19.72 6.04
N GLY A 342 -5.88 20.26 5.49
CA GLY A 342 -5.86 21.45 4.62
C GLY A 342 -5.81 21.15 3.13
N GLU A 343 -5.51 19.90 2.72
CA GLU A 343 -5.49 19.47 1.31
C GLU A 343 -6.88 19.03 0.79
N GLY A 344 -7.85 18.84 1.68
CA GLY A 344 -9.21 18.46 1.31
C GLY A 344 -10.07 18.07 2.51
N LYS A 345 -11.33 17.72 2.24
CA LYS A 345 -12.25 17.10 3.20
C LYS A 345 -12.65 15.74 2.65
N SER A 346 -12.58 14.69 3.47
CA SER A 346 -12.96 13.33 3.11
C SER A 346 -13.90 12.74 4.16
N MET A 347 -14.88 11.96 3.71
CA MET A 347 -15.77 11.17 4.57
C MET A 347 -15.12 9.85 4.97
N ALA A 348 -14.26 9.28 4.12
CA ALA A 348 -13.55 8.03 4.38
C ALA A 348 -12.29 8.21 5.25
N GLY A 349 -11.78 9.44 5.40
CA GLY A 349 -10.48 9.70 6.01
C GLY A 349 -10.36 9.21 7.45
N ASN A 350 -11.41 9.36 8.26
CA ASN A 350 -11.39 8.92 9.66
C ASN A 350 -11.33 7.40 9.79
N ILE A 351 -12.10 6.67 8.98
CA ILE A 351 -12.10 5.20 9.02
C ILE A 351 -10.80 4.63 8.45
N ILE A 352 -10.21 5.27 7.42
CA ILE A 352 -8.89 4.87 6.91
C ILE A 352 -7.80 5.05 7.99
N LYS A 353 -7.83 6.17 8.73
CA LYS A 353 -6.92 6.38 9.87
C LYS A 353 -7.11 5.33 10.95
N MET A 354 -8.36 5.03 11.31
CA MET A 354 -8.69 3.99 12.29
C MET A 354 -8.20 2.60 11.84
N ILE A 355 -8.37 2.25 10.56
CA ILE A 355 -7.82 1.01 10.00
C ILE A 355 -6.29 1.01 10.07
N ALA A 356 -5.62 2.12 9.77
CA ALA A 356 -4.16 2.23 9.86
C ALA A 356 -3.64 2.08 11.30
N THR A 357 -4.38 2.56 12.31
CA THR A 357 -3.95 2.50 13.72
C THR A 357 -4.37 1.23 14.45
N GLU A 358 -5.54 0.67 14.11
CA GLU A 358 -6.14 -0.45 14.85
C GLU A 358 -6.34 -1.71 14.00
N GLY A 359 -6.37 -1.59 12.67
CA GLY A 359 -6.68 -2.68 11.75
C GLY A 359 -5.79 -3.91 11.94
N ARG A 360 -4.50 -3.70 12.25
CA ARG A 360 -3.56 -4.77 12.60
C ARG A 360 -4.08 -5.72 13.68
N LYS A 361 -4.71 -5.18 14.74
CA LYS A 361 -5.22 -5.98 15.88
C LYS A 361 -6.33 -6.94 15.44
N PHE A 362 -7.07 -6.54 14.41
CA PHE A 362 -8.19 -7.29 13.87
C PHE A 362 -7.84 -8.02 12.57
N GLY A 363 -6.58 -8.06 12.14
CA GLY A 363 -6.21 -8.68 10.87
C GLY A 363 -6.77 -8.00 9.63
N ILE A 364 -6.88 -6.67 9.67
CA ILE A 364 -7.17 -5.83 8.51
C ILE A 364 -5.85 -5.18 8.07
N GLY A 365 -5.38 -5.57 6.89
CA GLY A 365 -4.29 -4.90 6.21
C GLY A 365 -4.77 -3.70 5.44
N LEU A 366 -3.90 -2.71 5.30
CA LEU A 366 -4.14 -1.50 4.51
C LEU A 366 -2.98 -1.35 3.54
N ALA A 367 -3.27 -1.22 2.26
CA ALA A 367 -2.32 -0.82 1.24
C ALA A 367 -2.72 0.55 0.70
N VAL A 368 -1.85 1.53 0.84
CA VAL A 368 -2.04 2.91 0.44
C VAL A 368 -1.23 3.14 -0.83
N VAL A 369 -1.89 3.47 -1.94
CA VAL A 369 -1.24 3.70 -3.23
C VAL A 369 -1.49 5.14 -3.65
N THR A 370 -0.44 5.91 -3.92
CA THR A 370 -0.59 7.34 -4.30
C THR A 370 0.62 7.88 -5.07
N GLN A 371 0.37 8.83 -5.99
CA GLN A 371 1.46 9.67 -6.55
C GLN A 371 1.83 10.88 -5.74
N ARG A 372 0.99 11.28 -4.80
CA ARG A 372 1.14 12.52 -4.05
C ARG A 372 1.27 12.18 -2.57
N PRO A 373 2.39 11.55 -2.14
CA PRO A 373 2.62 11.27 -0.72
C PRO A 373 2.49 12.52 0.14
N ALA A 374 2.89 13.69 -0.34
CA ALA A 374 2.78 14.94 0.42
C ALA A 374 1.32 15.37 0.70
N ARG A 375 0.34 14.82 -0.03
CA ARG A 375 -1.09 15.13 0.12
C ARG A 375 -1.89 14.07 0.88
N VAL A 376 -1.27 12.98 1.29
CA VAL A 376 -1.91 11.95 2.12
C VAL A 376 -1.64 12.24 3.58
N ASP A 377 -2.59 11.93 4.45
CA ASP A 377 -2.41 12.06 5.90
C ASP A 377 -1.15 11.33 6.38
N LYS A 378 -0.25 12.07 7.02
CA LYS A 378 1.04 11.57 7.50
C LYS A 378 0.90 10.45 8.52
N ASN A 379 -0.17 10.44 9.34
CA ASN A 379 -0.41 9.36 10.28
C ASN A 379 -0.82 8.07 9.57
N VAL A 380 -1.39 8.13 8.38
CA VAL A 380 -1.67 6.92 7.59
C VAL A 380 -0.37 6.37 6.99
N ILE A 381 0.48 7.24 6.42
CA ILE A 381 1.77 6.83 5.85
C ILE A 381 2.72 6.28 6.93
N SER A 382 2.79 6.91 8.11
CA SER A 382 3.70 6.50 9.18
C SER A 382 3.31 5.19 9.86
N GLN A 383 2.04 4.78 9.75
CA GLN A 383 1.56 3.49 10.23
C GLN A 383 1.77 2.36 9.20
N CYS A 384 2.14 2.70 7.96
CA CYS A 384 2.60 1.72 7.01
C CYS A 384 4.01 1.30 7.39
N ASN A 385 4.24 0.03 7.71
CA ASN A 385 5.58 -0.44 8.02
C ASN A 385 6.36 -0.81 6.77
N THR A 386 5.69 -1.27 5.70
CA THR A 386 6.36 -1.61 4.44
C THR A 386 6.14 -0.51 3.41
N HIS A 387 7.23 0.10 2.93
CA HIS A 387 7.20 1.14 1.91
C HIS A 387 7.86 0.64 0.63
N ILE A 388 7.14 0.76 -0.48
CA ILE A 388 7.63 0.47 -1.81
C ILE A 388 7.64 1.79 -2.59
N ILE A 389 8.82 2.35 -2.74
CA ILE A 389 9.03 3.67 -3.31
C ILE A 389 9.57 3.48 -4.73
N LEU A 390 8.77 3.84 -5.72
CA LEU A 390 9.24 3.91 -7.09
C LEU A 390 9.65 5.35 -7.42
N LYS A 391 10.09 5.55 -8.65
CA LYS A 391 10.56 6.85 -9.13
C LYS A 391 9.59 7.96 -8.72
N THR A 392 10.11 8.98 -8.05
CA THR A 392 9.36 10.18 -7.65
C THR A 392 10.23 11.40 -7.91
N THR A 393 9.73 12.38 -8.67
CA THR A 393 10.53 13.54 -9.11
C THR A 393 10.14 14.85 -8.47
N ASN A 394 8.92 14.96 -7.91
CA ASN A 394 8.49 16.19 -7.27
C ASN A 394 9.23 16.37 -5.91
N PRO A 395 9.92 17.50 -5.68
CA PRO A 395 10.69 17.69 -4.45
C PRO A 395 9.87 17.61 -3.15
N ASN A 396 8.63 18.08 -3.16
CA ASN A 396 7.75 18.03 -1.99
C ASN A 396 7.36 16.58 -1.66
N ASP A 397 7.05 15.80 -2.69
CA ASP A 397 6.72 14.38 -2.54
C ASP A 397 7.94 13.55 -2.10
N VAL A 398 9.13 13.81 -2.65
CA VAL A 398 10.36 13.13 -2.23
C VAL A 398 10.71 13.46 -0.79
N LYS A 399 10.59 14.74 -0.38
CA LYS A 399 10.78 15.14 1.02
C LYS A 399 9.79 14.45 1.94
N ALA A 400 8.52 14.36 1.55
CA ALA A 400 7.50 13.66 2.33
C ALA A 400 7.86 12.18 2.51
N ILE A 401 8.32 11.50 1.46
CA ILE A 401 8.80 10.11 1.52
C ILE A 401 9.97 9.98 2.51
N VAL A 402 11.04 10.77 2.34
CA VAL A 402 12.25 10.65 3.20
C VAL A 402 11.92 10.97 4.66
N SER A 403 11.03 11.93 4.92
CA SER A 403 10.61 12.27 6.28
C SER A 403 9.69 11.24 6.95
N GLY A 404 8.99 10.42 6.16
CA GLY A 404 7.95 9.51 6.63
C GLY A 404 8.35 8.04 6.67
N VAL A 405 9.55 7.70 6.18
CA VAL A 405 10.02 6.31 6.05
C VAL A 405 11.32 6.14 6.83
N GLU A 406 11.31 5.23 7.79
CA GLU A 406 12.49 4.88 8.56
C GLU A 406 13.58 4.26 7.68
N GLY A 407 14.84 4.62 7.95
CA GLY A 407 16.01 4.13 7.21
C GLY A 407 16.34 4.89 5.91
N LEU A 408 15.53 5.87 5.50
CA LEU A 408 15.89 6.77 4.40
C LEU A 408 16.55 8.04 4.95
N ASN A 409 17.65 8.44 4.34
CA ASN A 409 18.37 9.67 4.64
C ASN A 409 18.30 10.64 3.44
N ASN A 410 18.88 11.84 3.59
CA ASN A 410 18.90 12.82 2.50
C ASN A 410 19.64 12.34 1.24
N ALA A 411 20.56 11.37 1.36
CA ALA A 411 21.24 10.80 0.20
C ALA A 411 20.28 9.97 -0.69
N ALA A 412 19.21 9.41 -0.10
CA ALA A 412 18.19 8.67 -0.84
C ALA A 412 17.34 9.55 -1.79
N ILE A 413 17.35 10.89 -1.62
CA ILE A 413 16.59 11.83 -2.46
C ILE A 413 17.01 11.69 -3.93
N ASP A 414 18.31 11.77 -4.21
CA ASP A 414 18.86 11.66 -5.56
C ASP A 414 18.61 10.28 -6.16
N GLU A 415 18.68 9.25 -5.32
CA GLU A 415 18.43 7.86 -5.72
C GLU A 415 16.97 7.67 -6.17
N ILE A 416 16.00 8.10 -5.35
CA ILE A 416 14.56 8.03 -5.65
C ILE A 416 14.23 8.76 -6.96
N GLN A 417 14.84 9.92 -7.19
CA GLN A 417 14.60 10.72 -8.40
C GLN A 417 15.17 10.07 -9.66
N ARG A 418 16.28 9.33 -9.54
CA ARG A 418 16.99 8.70 -10.66
C ARG A 418 16.57 7.25 -10.92
N LEU A 419 15.76 6.64 -10.06
CA LEU A 419 15.26 5.27 -10.23
C LEU A 419 14.75 5.01 -11.67
N PRO A 420 15.14 3.88 -12.29
CA PRO A 420 14.51 3.40 -13.52
C PRO A 420 13.06 2.98 -13.27
N VAL A 421 12.24 3.01 -14.33
CA VAL A 421 10.89 2.41 -14.28
C VAL A 421 11.03 0.89 -14.11
N GLY A 422 10.19 0.29 -13.27
CA GLY A 422 10.28 -1.13 -12.91
C GLY A 422 11.27 -1.43 -11.79
N THR A 423 11.97 -0.43 -11.24
CA THR A 423 12.77 -0.55 -10.02
C THR A 423 12.09 0.20 -8.87
N ALA A 424 12.18 -0.35 -7.66
CA ALA A 424 11.71 0.27 -6.44
C ALA A 424 12.76 0.19 -5.33
N ILE A 425 12.72 1.14 -4.41
CA ILE A 425 13.31 1.00 -3.09
C ILE A 425 12.25 0.39 -2.18
N VAL A 426 12.57 -0.73 -1.55
CA VAL A 426 11.71 -1.39 -0.57
C VAL A 426 12.31 -1.18 0.81
N SER A 427 11.56 -0.58 1.73
CA SER A 427 11.93 -0.38 3.12
C SER A 427 10.86 -0.96 4.06
N GLY A 428 11.23 -1.21 5.31
CA GLY A 428 10.32 -1.67 6.35
C GLY A 428 10.64 -3.03 6.95
N LEU A 429 10.08 -3.32 8.13
CA LEU A 429 10.28 -4.60 8.82
C LEU A 429 9.81 -5.80 7.96
N PRO A 430 10.56 -6.90 7.90
CA PRO A 430 11.73 -7.25 8.72
C PRO A 430 13.09 -6.76 8.16
N LEU A 431 13.10 -5.92 7.12
CA LEU A 431 14.33 -5.49 6.48
C LEU A 431 15.19 -4.64 7.41
N ALA A 432 16.49 -4.95 7.48
CA ALA A 432 17.46 -4.19 8.28
C ALA A 432 17.83 -2.84 7.64
N ALA A 433 17.69 -2.72 6.32
CA ALA A 433 17.90 -1.49 5.57
C ALA A 433 17.07 -1.49 4.29
N PRO A 434 16.84 -0.31 3.67
CA PRO A 434 16.22 -0.23 2.35
C PRO A 434 17.01 -1.01 1.30
N ILE A 435 16.29 -1.73 0.44
CA ILE A 435 16.87 -2.52 -0.66
C ILE A 435 16.34 -2.06 -2.01
N PHE A 436 17.16 -2.19 -3.05
CA PHE A 436 16.72 -1.94 -4.42
C PHE A 436 16.18 -3.23 -5.03
N VAL A 437 14.95 -3.18 -5.54
CA VAL A 437 14.24 -4.33 -6.10
C VAL A 437 13.85 -4.02 -7.53
N GLU A 438 14.23 -4.88 -8.45
CA GLU A 438 13.65 -4.96 -9.78
C GLU A 438 12.30 -5.69 -9.66
N ILE A 439 11.21 -4.94 -9.82
CA ILE A 439 9.84 -5.47 -9.70
C ILE A 439 9.61 -6.48 -10.82
N ARG A 440 9.11 -7.67 -10.45
CA ARG A 440 8.84 -8.71 -11.43
C ARG A 440 7.77 -8.28 -12.42
N THR A 441 7.83 -8.84 -13.62
CA THR A 441 6.75 -8.73 -14.59
C THR A 441 5.43 -9.28 -14.00
N ARG A 442 4.29 -8.74 -14.42
CA ARG A 442 2.97 -9.27 -14.05
C ARG A 442 2.65 -10.57 -14.78
N GLU A 443 2.00 -11.49 -14.09
CA GLU A 443 1.39 -12.66 -14.74
C GLU A 443 0.13 -12.28 -15.53
N THR A 444 -0.53 -11.21 -15.09
CA THR A 444 -1.76 -10.64 -15.65
C THR A 444 -1.51 -9.44 -16.54
N LEU A 445 -2.43 -9.19 -17.47
CA LEU A 445 -2.37 -8.05 -18.38
C LEU A 445 -2.29 -6.72 -17.61
N HIS A 446 -1.52 -5.76 -18.11
CA HIS A 446 -1.52 -4.40 -17.57
C HIS A 446 -2.65 -3.55 -18.19
N GLY A 447 -3.59 -3.10 -17.37
CA GLY A 447 -4.72 -2.27 -17.81
C GLY A 447 -4.42 -0.76 -17.99
N GLY A 448 -3.28 -0.27 -17.48
CA GLY A 448 -2.88 1.13 -17.62
C GLY A 448 -2.08 1.30 -18.92
N LYS A 449 -2.74 1.76 -19.98
CA LYS A 449 -2.07 2.22 -21.21
C LYS A 449 -2.53 3.62 -21.57
#